data_AF-A0A554LC42-F1
#
_entry.id   AF-A0A554LC42-F1
#
_cell.length_a   1.000
_cell.length_b   1.000
_cell.length_c   1.000
_cell.angle_alpha   90.00
_cell.angle_beta   90.00
_cell.angle_gamma   90.00
#
_symmetry.space_group_name_H-M   'P 1'
#
loop_
_entity.id
_entity.type
_entity.pdbx_description
1 polymer ?
#
loop_
_entity_poly.entity_id
_entity_poly.type
_entity_poly.pdbx_seq_one_letter_code
_entity_poly.pdbx_strand_id
1 'polypeptide(L)'
;MVRETHYRVPRYLTTLEELYSAALANLGPMDTKSLEEFQKEAAIVADLAGISRFRLALDLSFKEPDSLGITEQPQTVTDFEWNQHLEEVGRRTTHMPNVFVVDTTKYTLLF
;
A
#
# COMPACT_ATOMS: atom_id res chain seq x y z
N MET A 1 29.03 28.61 10.62
CA MET A 1 28.28 27.37 10.90
C MET A 1 26.98 27.42 10.10
N VAL A 2 26.93 26.72 8.96
CA VAL A 2 25.69 26.55 8.21
C VAL A 2 25.04 25.29 8.77
N ARG A 3 23.84 25.42 9.35
CA ARG A 3 23.02 24.26 9.69
C ARG A 3 22.47 23.74 8.36
N GLU A 4 23.04 22.66 7.84
CA GLU A 4 22.43 21.91 6.74
C GLU A 4 21.15 21.26 7.29
N THR A 5 20.03 21.93 7.08
CA THR A 5 18.71 21.32 7.23
C THR A 5 18.54 20.34 6.07
N HIS A 6 18.96 19.09 6.27
CA HIS A 6 18.63 18.00 5.36
C HIS A 6 17.11 17.80 5.40
N TYR A 7 16.39 18.42 4.46
CA TYR A 7 15.01 18.08 4.19
C TYR A 7 14.98 16.66 3.62
N ARG A 8 14.58 15.71 4.46
CA ARG A 8 14.48 14.28 4.10
C ARG A 8 13.23 14.07 3.26
N VAL A 9 13.42 13.60 2.02
CA VAL A 9 12.31 13.30 1.11
C VAL A 9 11.69 11.96 1.52
N PRO A 10 10.36 11.86 1.70
CA PRO A 10 9.68 10.60 1.97
C PRO A 10 9.99 9.57 0.88
N ARG A 11 10.43 8.36 1.26
CA ARG A 11 10.51 7.21 0.35
C ARG A 11 9.33 6.29 0.61
N TYR A 12 8.53 6.06 -0.44
CA TYR A 12 7.44 5.08 -0.47
C TYR A 12 8.00 3.69 -0.79
N LEU A 13 7.26 2.62 -0.44
CA LEU A 13 7.65 1.26 -0.83
C LEU A 13 7.66 1.17 -2.36
N THR A 14 8.70 0.55 -2.89
CA THR A 14 8.98 0.48 -4.34
C THR A 14 8.90 -0.94 -4.90
N THR A 15 8.88 -1.96 -4.02
CA THR A 15 8.84 -3.37 -4.40
C THR A 15 7.84 -4.16 -3.54
N LEU A 16 7.37 -5.31 -4.05
CA LEU A 16 6.48 -6.18 -3.27
C LEU A 16 7.18 -6.82 -2.06
N GLU A 17 8.49 -7.08 -2.15
CA GLU A 17 9.28 -7.56 -1.01
C GLU A 17 9.28 -6.55 0.16
N GLU A 18 9.45 -5.26 -0.16
CA GLU A 18 9.34 -4.18 0.82
C GLU A 18 7.93 -4.12 1.43
N LEU A 19 6.89 -4.33 0.63
CA LEU A 19 5.49 -4.42 1.10
C LEU A 19 5.30 -5.57 2.07
N TYR A 20 5.67 -6.78 1.70
CA TYR A 20 5.45 -7.97 2.52
C TYR A 20 6.25 -7.92 3.83
N SER A 21 7.43 -7.30 3.81
CA SER A 21 8.24 -7.08 5.03
C SER A 21 7.65 -6.02 5.97
N ALA A 22 6.90 -5.06 5.44
CA ALA A 22 6.29 -3.97 6.20
C ALA A 22 4.82 -4.24 6.58
N ALA A 23 4.18 -5.24 5.96
CA ALA A 23 2.78 -5.56 6.17
C ALA A 23 2.52 -6.14 7.57
N LEU A 24 1.47 -5.63 8.21
CA LEU A 24 0.93 -6.14 9.47
C LEU A 24 -0.04 -7.30 9.23
N ALA A 25 -0.82 -7.21 8.14
CA ALA A 25 -1.77 -8.24 7.75
C ALA A 25 -2.09 -8.16 6.26
N ASN A 26 -2.47 -9.30 5.68
CA ASN A 26 -3.16 -9.40 4.40
C ASN A 26 -4.67 -9.54 4.67
N LEU A 27 -5.47 -8.59 4.19
CA LEU A 27 -6.92 -8.55 4.35
C LEU A 27 -7.68 -9.25 3.21
N GLY A 28 -6.96 -9.70 2.17
CA GLY A 28 -7.48 -10.42 1.02
C GLY A 28 -7.74 -9.56 -0.22
N PRO A 29 -8.33 -10.14 -1.28
CA PRO A 29 -8.54 -9.48 -2.58
C PRO A 29 -9.42 -8.24 -2.49
N MET A 30 -9.05 -7.17 -3.20
CA MET A 30 -9.72 -5.86 -3.10
C MET A 30 -11.20 -5.85 -3.55
N ASP A 31 -11.66 -6.85 -4.32
CA ASP A 31 -13.03 -6.97 -4.82
C ASP A 31 -13.99 -7.70 -3.86
N THR A 32 -13.48 -8.21 -2.73
CA THR A 32 -14.27 -9.00 -1.78
C THR A 32 -15.12 -8.16 -0.82
N LYS A 33 -14.76 -6.89 -0.61
CA LYS A 33 -15.37 -5.98 0.37
C LYS A 33 -15.31 -4.54 -0.10
N SER A 34 -16.11 -3.69 0.53
CA SER A 34 -15.98 -2.24 0.38
C SER A 34 -14.72 -1.69 1.05
N LEU A 35 -14.26 -0.51 0.61
CA LEU A 35 -13.15 0.19 1.26
C LEU A 35 -13.40 0.42 2.75
N GLU A 36 -14.64 0.76 3.13
CA GLU A 36 -15.01 1.01 4.52
C GLU A 36 -14.82 -0.24 5.39
N GLU A 37 -15.14 -1.43 4.86
CA GLU A 37 -14.92 -2.70 5.55
C GLU A 37 -13.42 -3.00 5.72
N PHE A 38 -12.62 -2.80 4.67
CA PHE A 38 -11.16 -2.91 4.76
C PHE A 38 -10.57 -1.94 5.79
N GLN A 39 -11.05 -0.70 5.83
CA GLN A 39 -10.59 0.29 6.81
C GLN A 39 -10.93 -0.09 8.25
N LYS A 40 -12.14 -0.63 8.48
CA LYS A 40 -12.55 -1.14 9.80
C LYS A 40 -11.68 -2.30 10.26
N GLU A 41 -11.45 -3.30 9.39
CA GLU A 41 -10.57 -4.42 9.71
C GLU A 41 -9.12 -3.96 9.93
N ALA A 42 -8.63 -3.04 9.10
CA ALA A 42 -7.29 -2.49 9.24
C ALA A 42 -7.11 -1.74 10.55
N ALA A 43 -8.12 -1.00 11.01
CA ALA A 43 -8.10 -0.34 12.30
C ALA A 43 -7.99 -1.34 13.46
N ILE A 44 -8.71 -2.47 13.39
CA ILE A 44 -8.61 -3.55 14.38
C ILE A 44 -7.19 -4.15 14.38
N VAL A 45 -6.65 -4.46 13.20
CA VAL A 45 -5.27 -4.98 13.06
C VAL A 45 -4.25 -4.00 13.63
N ALA A 46 -4.38 -2.71 13.31
CA ALA A 46 -3.47 -1.67 13.79
C ALA A 46 -3.54 -1.49 15.31
N ASP A 47 -4.74 -1.53 15.90
CA ASP A 47 -4.95 -1.44 17.35
C ASP A 47 -4.31 -2.63 18.08
N LEU A 48 -4.52 -3.85 17.59
CA LEU A 48 -3.88 -5.06 18.13
C LEU A 48 -2.35 -5.03 18.02
N ALA A 49 -1.82 -4.36 17.00
CA ALA A 49 -0.39 -4.16 16.81
C ALA A 49 0.19 -2.95 17.60
N GLY A 50 -0.65 -2.17 18.28
CA GLY A 50 -0.24 -0.97 19.01
C GLY A 50 0.22 0.18 18.10
N ILE A 51 -0.29 0.23 16.86
CA ILE A 51 0.12 1.21 15.84
C ILE A 51 -0.95 2.27 15.68
N SER A 52 -0.55 3.53 15.83
CA SER A 52 -1.47 4.69 15.74
C SER A 52 -1.71 5.19 14.31
N ARG A 53 -0.90 4.76 13.34
CA ARG A 53 -0.98 5.19 11.94
C ARG A 53 -0.75 4.03 10.98
N PHE A 54 -1.80 3.63 10.28
CA PHE A 54 -1.71 2.62 9.23
C PHE A 54 -2.13 3.19 7.87
N ARG A 55 -1.72 2.51 6.81
CA ARG A 55 -2.25 2.70 5.45
C ARG A 55 -2.69 1.36 4.89
N LEU A 56 -3.50 1.42 3.84
CA LEU A 56 -3.79 0.28 3.00
C LEU A 56 -2.90 0.34 1.76
N ALA A 57 -2.35 -0.81 1.38
CA ALA A 57 -1.56 -0.96 0.16
C ALA A 57 -2.00 -2.19 -0.63
N LEU A 58 -1.87 -2.14 -1.95
CA LEU A 58 -2.18 -3.21 -2.89
C LEU A 58 -0.89 -3.83 -3.41
N ASP A 59 -0.84 -5.15 -3.59
CA ASP A 59 0.25 -5.83 -4.31
C ASP A 59 -0.07 -5.93 -5.80
N LEU A 60 0.30 -4.90 -6.57
CA LEU A 60 0.02 -4.89 -7.99
C LEU A 60 1.03 -5.77 -8.73
N SER A 61 0.52 -6.75 -9.47
CA SER A 61 1.25 -7.49 -10.50
C SER A 61 0.58 -7.25 -11.85
N PHE A 62 1.22 -6.47 -12.71
CA PHE A 62 0.68 -6.06 -14.01
C PHE A 62 0.95 -7.09 -15.10
N LYS A 63 0.04 -7.18 -16.08
CA LYS A 63 0.20 -8.00 -17.29
C LYS A 63 1.30 -7.47 -18.21
N GLU A 64 1.52 -6.16 -18.19
CA GLU A 64 2.54 -5.46 -18.94
C GLU A 64 3.35 -4.57 -17.99
N PRO A 65 4.66 -4.41 -18.21
CA PRO A 65 5.47 -3.52 -17.39
C PRO A 65 4.97 -2.08 -17.46
N ASP A 66 5.05 -1.37 -16.34
CA ASP A 66 4.64 0.03 -16.27
C ASP A 66 5.66 1.00 -16.91
N SER A 67 5.48 2.30 -16.73
CA SER A 67 6.38 3.33 -17.25
C SER A 67 7.81 3.26 -16.70
N LEU A 68 8.03 2.54 -15.59
CA LEU A 68 9.32 2.30 -14.97
C LEU A 68 9.90 0.94 -15.39
N GLY A 69 9.22 0.18 -16.24
CA GLY A 69 9.65 -1.12 -16.73
C GLY A 69 9.43 -2.25 -15.72
N ILE A 70 8.69 -2.00 -14.63
CA ILE A 70 8.44 -2.98 -13.58
C ILE A 70 7.04 -3.57 -13.73
N THR A 71 6.94 -4.88 -13.50
CA THR A 71 5.66 -5.61 -13.54
C THR A 71 5.03 -5.77 -12.16
N GLU A 72 5.77 -5.46 -11.10
CA GLU A 72 5.33 -5.69 -9.72
C GLU A 72 5.67 -4.50 -8.85
N GLN A 73 4.67 -3.90 -8.20
CA GLN A 73 4.87 -2.79 -7.26
C GLN A 73 3.73 -2.66 -6.25
N PRO A 74 4.03 -2.14 -5.05
CA PRO A 74 2.99 -1.80 -4.10
C PRO A 74 2.34 -0.47 -4.47
N GLN A 75 1.02 -0.35 -4.26
CA GLN A 75 0.32 0.93 -4.41
C GLN A 75 -0.50 1.25 -3.16
N THR A 76 -0.29 2.43 -2.56
CA THR A 76 -1.18 2.90 -1.49
C THR A 76 -2.56 3.22 -2.03
N VAL A 77 -3.57 2.81 -1.28
CA VAL A 77 -4.96 3.15 -1.54
C VAL A 77 -5.24 4.56 -1.00
N THR A 78 -5.86 5.40 -1.81
CA THR A 78 -6.48 6.64 -1.35
C THR A 78 -8.01 6.56 -1.50
N ASP A 79 -8.73 7.22 -0.60
CA ASP A 79 -10.21 7.14 -0.52
C ASP A 79 -10.91 7.62 -1.79
N PHE A 80 -10.28 8.53 -2.53
CA PHE A 80 -10.87 9.15 -3.73
C PHE A 80 -10.82 8.22 -4.97
N GLU A 81 -10.02 7.16 -4.92
CA GLU A 81 -9.69 6.36 -6.12
C GLU A 81 -10.35 4.99 -6.13
N TRP A 82 -10.78 4.44 -4.99
CA TRP A 82 -11.14 3.01 -4.84
C TRP A 82 -12.07 2.44 -5.93
N ASN A 83 -13.18 3.13 -6.22
CA ASN A 83 -14.17 2.63 -7.19
C ASN A 83 -13.70 2.75 -8.65
N GLN A 84 -12.93 3.79 -8.99
CA GLN A 84 -12.31 3.90 -10.33
C GLN A 84 -11.14 2.93 -10.48
N HIS A 85 -10.44 2.68 -9.37
CA HIS A 85 -9.25 1.84 -9.29
C HIS A 85 -9.61 0.35 -9.44
N LEU A 86 -10.70 -0.13 -8.85
CA LEU A 86 -11.13 -1.54 -8.95
C LEU A 86 -11.22 -2.05 -10.40
N GLU A 87 -11.92 -1.31 -11.26
CA GLU A 87 -12.17 -1.75 -12.63
C GLU A 87 -10.92 -1.62 -13.51
N GLU A 88 -10.14 -0.55 -13.33
CA GLU A 88 -8.91 -0.32 -14.08
C GLU A 88 -7.80 -1.30 -13.67
N VAL A 89 -7.62 -1.50 -12.37
CA VAL A 89 -6.63 -2.42 -11.81
C VAL A 89 -6.94 -3.85 -12.21
N GLY A 90 -8.20 -4.30 -12.11
CA GLY A 90 -8.58 -5.65 -12.53
C GLY A 90 -8.29 -5.94 -14.01
N ARG A 91 -8.37 -4.92 -14.88
CA ARG A 91 -8.00 -5.07 -16.31
C ARG A 91 -6.49 -5.20 -16.51
N ARG A 92 -5.70 -4.41 -15.77
CA ARG A 92 -4.25 -4.27 -15.95
C ARG A 92 -3.41 -5.30 -15.20
N THR A 93 -3.97 -5.93 -14.17
CA THR A 93 -3.27 -6.89 -13.31
C THR A 93 -3.47 -8.35 -13.75
N THR A 94 -2.53 -9.20 -13.38
CA THR A 94 -2.56 -10.65 -13.64
C THR A 94 -3.57 -11.38 -12.76
N HIS A 95 -3.85 -10.81 -11.59
CA HIS A 95 -4.81 -11.28 -10.59
C HIS A 95 -5.37 -10.08 -9.83
N MET A 96 -6.50 -10.26 -9.15
CA MET A 96 -7.04 -9.20 -8.29
C MET A 96 -6.09 -8.95 -7.11
N PRO A 97 -5.58 -7.71 -6.94
CA PRO A 97 -4.63 -7.42 -5.87
C PRO A 97 -5.23 -7.61 -4.48
N ASN A 98 -4.40 -8.05 -3.56
CA ASN A 98 -4.72 -8.14 -2.16
C ASN A 98 -4.49 -6.80 -1.46
N VAL A 99 -5.31 -6.54 -0.45
CA VAL A 99 -5.23 -5.37 0.41
C VAL A 99 -4.40 -5.71 1.64
N PHE A 100 -3.32 -4.99 1.86
CA PHE A 100 -2.45 -5.12 3.02
C PHE A 100 -2.60 -3.94 3.96
N VAL A 101 -2.56 -4.23 5.26
CA VAL A 101 -2.38 -3.20 6.30
C VAL A 101 -0.89 -2.99 6.47
N VAL A 102 -0.42 -1.76 6.29
CA VAL A 102 0.99 -1.40 6.45
C VAL A 102 1.15 -0.35 7.53
N ASP A 103 2.19 -0.50 8.34
CA ASP A 103 2.60 0.53 9.29
C ASP A 103 3.09 1.76 8.52
N THR A 104 2.44 2.90 8.74
CA THR A 104 2.78 4.13 8.01
C THR A 104 4.21 4.60 8.32
N THR A 105 4.74 4.29 9.49
CA THR A 105 6.12 4.63 9.86
C THR A 105 7.15 3.76 9.12
N LYS A 106 6.77 2.56 8.68
CA LYS A 106 7.60 1.70 7.81
C LYS A 106 7.38 1.97 6.32
N TYR A 107 6.18 2.43 5.95
CA TYR A 107 5.87 2.92 4.60
C TYR A 107 6.46 4.32 4.32
N THR A 108 6.89 5.01 5.37
CA THR A 108 7.59 6.30 5.32
C THR A 108 8.88 6.17 6.16
N LEU A 109 9.90 5.50 5.63
CA LEU A 109 11.20 5.43 6.31
C LEU A 109 11.82 6.84 6.37
N LEU A 110 11.61 7.54 7.47
CA LEU A 110 12.38 8.74 7.83
C LEU A 110 13.75 8.28 8.33
N PHE A 111 14.71 8.16 7.41
CA PHE A 111 16.13 7.98 7.75
C PHE A 111 16.76 9.26 8.21
#